data_AF-A0A437UI52-F1
#
_entry.id   AF-A0A437UI52-F1
#
_cell.length_a   1.000
_cell.length_b   1.000
_cell.length_c   1.000
_cell.angle_alpha   90.00
_cell.angle_beta   90.00
_cell.angle_gamma   90.00
#
_symmetry.space_group_name_H-M   'P 1'
#
loop_
_entity.id
_entity.type
_entity.pdbx_description
1 polymer ?
#
loop_
_entity_poly.entity_id
_entity_poly.type
_entity_poly.pdbx_seq_one_letter_code
_entity_poly.pdbx_strand_id
1 'polypeptide(L)'
;MYKVFLNGEKITEAIFTPDYTSYNHYLMVQEYSVGSLLQGENVLTIILADGWYAGRISVQGGSAQFGNELSVISELTIFYNDGTSETISTDETFIAAIGKHVYSDIFIGEKQDYRCSIPIDKIPQTNTLNVTVKTYDNSNLLLQTGPNVLEIESLKPKSIWKEKENWIIDFGQVIAGYITAELFLNSGQEISIEHGEVLDENGYFINNIVGRNKDQIDKYVGRGKVDHFSPDFTFHGFRYIKIIGFKGEIEKENFTAKVIHSDLNETGTFNCSNEDVNKIMENIKWSQRGNLISIPTDCPQRERVGWTGDIQVFAPTATFFMI
;
A
#
# COMPACT_ATOMS: atom_id res chain seq x y z
N MET A 1 6.85 4.98 -5.73
CA MET A 1 6.49 3.55 -5.58
C MET A 1 6.08 3.00 -6.92
N TYR A 2 6.20 1.68 -7.11
CA TYR A 2 5.80 1.05 -8.37
C TYR A 2 5.19 -0.34 -8.19
N LYS A 3 4.40 -0.77 -9.18
CA LYS A 3 3.98 -2.16 -9.41
C LYS A 3 4.31 -2.53 -10.85
N VAL A 4 4.90 -3.71 -11.06
CA VAL A 4 5.25 -4.20 -12.41
C VAL A 4 4.42 -5.41 -12.75
N PHE A 5 3.97 -5.47 -14.00
CA PHE A 5 3.26 -6.58 -14.58
C PHE A 5 3.89 -6.96 -15.91
N LEU A 6 3.92 -8.25 -16.22
CA LEU A 6 4.28 -8.77 -17.54
C LEU A 6 3.14 -9.64 -18.03
N ASN A 7 2.58 -9.29 -19.18
CA ASN A 7 1.45 -10.00 -19.80
C ASN A 7 0.24 -10.14 -18.87
N GLY A 8 0.01 -9.14 -18.02
CA GLY A 8 -1.08 -9.14 -17.05
C GLY A 8 -0.75 -9.80 -15.70
N GLU A 9 0.38 -10.49 -15.58
CA GLU A 9 0.79 -11.13 -14.32
C GLU A 9 1.67 -10.20 -13.50
N LYS A 10 1.36 -10.04 -12.20
CA LYS A 10 2.13 -9.17 -11.30
C LYS A 10 3.51 -9.78 -11.04
N ILE A 11 4.56 -9.01 -11.30
CA ILE A 11 5.96 -9.38 -11.03
C ILE A 11 6.40 -8.96 -9.62
N THR A 12 6.02 -7.74 -9.21
CA THR A 12 6.42 -7.22 -7.90
C THR A 12 5.78 -8.03 -6.78
N GLU A 13 6.59 -8.74 -6.00
CA GLU A 13 6.15 -9.56 -4.87
C GLU A 13 5.76 -8.68 -3.67
N ALA A 14 6.63 -7.75 -3.29
CA ALA A 14 6.39 -6.80 -2.22
C ALA A 14 5.28 -5.80 -2.57
N ILE A 15 4.62 -5.28 -1.55
CA ILE A 15 3.86 -4.04 -1.64
C ILE A 15 4.79 -2.87 -1.25
N PHE A 16 4.51 -1.68 -1.78
CA PHE A 16 5.29 -0.46 -1.49
C PHE A 16 6.75 -0.45 -1.94
N THR A 17 7.10 -1.29 -2.92
CA THR A 17 8.39 -1.22 -3.61
C THR A 17 8.67 0.20 -4.13
N PRO A 18 9.89 0.76 -3.98
CA PRO A 18 11.13 0.15 -3.48
C PRO A 18 11.47 0.51 -2.02
N ASP A 19 10.47 0.53 -1.12
CA ASP A 19 10.65 0.87 0.29
C ASP A 19 10.98 2.35 0.57
N TYR A 20 10.98 2.71 1.85
CA TYR A 20 11.27 4.06 2.32
C TYR A 20 12.73 4.18 2.73
N THR A 21 13.55 4.70 1.82
CA THR A 21 14.99 4.87 2.04
C THR A 21 15.40 6.32 1.94
N SER A 22 16.64 6.61 2.32
CA SER A 22 17.23 7.92 2.06
C SER A 22 17.63 7.99 0.59
N TYR A 23 16.67 8.24 -0.31
CA TYR A 23 16.84 8.10 -1.76
C TYR A 23 18.05 8.85 -2.35
N ASN A 24 18.48 9.96 -1.75
CA ASN A 24 19.68 10.71 -2.17
C ASN A 24 21.01 10.02 -1.82
N HIS A 25 20.99 9.05 -0.91
CA HIS A 25 22.14 8.27 -0.48
C HIS A 25 22.12 6.86 -1.04
N TYR A 26 20.96 6.23 -1.04
CA TYR A 26 20.74 4.94 -1.68
C TYR A 26 19.29 4.78 -2.09
N LEU A 27 19.07 4.22 -3.27
CA LEU A 27 17.76 3.85 -3.79
C LEU A 27 17.79 2.35 -4.08
N MET A 28 16.92 1.60 -3.41
CA MET A 28 16.84 0.16 -3.60
C MET A 28 16.19 -0.19 -4.94
N VAL A 29 16.73 -1.19 -5.63
CA VAL A 29 16.18 -1.79 -6.84
C VAL A 29 15.97 -3.28 -6.63
N GLN A 30 15.05 -3.86 -7.40
CA GLN A 30 14.61 -5.24 -7.23
C GLN A 30 14.89 -6.02 -8.51
N GLU A 31 15.23 -7.30 -8.34
CA GLU A 31 15.48 -8.24 -9.44
C GLU A 31 14.47 -9.39 -9.33
N TYR A 32 13.85 -9.74 -10.44
CA TYR A 32 12.85 -10.81 -10.51
C TYR A 32 13.10 -11.72 -11.71
N SER A 33 12.94 -13.03 -11.52
CA SER A 33 12.95 -13.98 -12.63
C SER A 33 11.56 -14.03 -13.28
N VAL A 34 11.46 -13.67 -14.56
CA VAL A 34 10.17 -13.53 -15.26
C VAL A 34 10.05 -14.43 -16.50
N GLY A 35 11.02 -15.32 -16.72
CA GLY A 35 11.09 -16.13 -17.95
C GLY A 35 9.84 -17.00 -18.20
N SER A 36 9.18 -17.47 -17.15
CA SER A 36 7.95 -18.28 -17.25
C SER A 36 6.73 -17.48 -17.71
N LEU A 37 6.79 -16.15 -17.68
CA LEU A 37 5.69 -15.27 -18.09
C LEU A 37 5.81 -14.83 -19.55
N LEU A 38 6.96 -15.07 -20.19
CA LEU A 38 7.21 -14.65 -21.56
C LEU A 38 6.33 -15.42 -22.56
N GLN A 39 5.87 -14.70 -23.57
CA GLN A 39 5.03 -15.17 -24.66
C GLN A 39 5.63 -14.73 -26.00
N GLY A 40 4.90 -14.94 -27.11
CA GLY A 40 5.34 -14.46 -28.43
C GLY A 40 5.38 -12.93 -28.51
N GLU A 41 4.26 -12.28 -28.21
CA GLU A 41 4.18 -10.84 -27.98
C GLU A 41 4.10 -10.58 -26.48
N ASN A 42 4.83 -9.57 -26.00
CA ASN A 42 4.93 -9.28 -24.56
C ASN A 42 4.58 -7.82 -24.27
N VAL A 43 3.89 -7.59 -23.15
CA VAL A 43 3.55 -6.27 -22.63
C VAL A 43 4.08 -6.16 -21.19
N LEU A 44 5.07 -5.28 -21.00
CA LEU A 44 5.57 -4.88 -19.69
C LEU A 44 4.85 -3.59 -19.24
N THR A 45 4.12 -3.66 -18.14
CA THR A 45 3.36 -2.54 -17.59
C THR A 45 3.92 -2.15 -16.23
N ILE A 46 4.18 -0.85 -16.04
CA ILE A 46 4.60 -0.29 -14.76
C ILE A 46 3.59 0.75 -14.31
N ILE A 47 3.00 0.55 -13.13
CA ILE A 47 2.16 1.54 -12.46
C ILE A 47 3.03 2.31 -11.47
N LEU A 48 3.05 3.64 -11.57
CA LEU A 48 3.82 4.52 -10.70
C LEU A 48 2.91 5.36 -9.80
N ALA A 49 3.35 5.58 -8.57
CA ALA A 49 2.69 6.44 -7.61
C ALA A 49 3.71 7.20 -6.76
N ASP A 50 3.25 8.31 -6.16
CA ASP A 50 4.06 9.27 -5.40
C ASP A 50 4.90 8.60 -4.29
N GLY A 51 4.28 7.69 -3.53
CA GLY A 51 4.90 7.00 -2.40
C GLY A 51 5.57 7.95 -1.41
N TRP A 52 6.65 7.51 -0.77
CA TRP A 52 7.44 8.37 0.11
C TRP A 52 8.31 9.39 -0.64
N TYR A 53 8.53 9.22 -1.94
CA TYR A 53 9.42 10.08 -2.72
C TYR A 53 8.80 11.47 -2.96
N ALA A 54 7.61 11.49 -3.55
CA ALA A 54 6.89 12.72 -3.89
C ALA A 54 5.66 12.98 -3.00
N GLY A 55 5.15 11.94 -2.35
CA GLY A 55 3.93 12.01 -1.55
C GLY A 55 4.15 12.71 -0.21
N ARG A 56 3.08 12.84 0.56
CA ARG A 56 3.15 13.47 1.87
C ARG A 56 3.79 12.54 2.89
N ILE A 57 4.82 13.05 3.55
CA ILE A 57 5.54 12.37 4.61
C ILE A 57 5.86 13.35 5.75
N SER A 58 6.54 12.87 6.79
CA SER A 58 6.98 13.67 7.94
C SER A 58 5.85 14.19 8.84
N VAL A 59 6.23 14.72 10.00
CA VAL A 59 5.35 15.27 11.04
C VAL A 59 4.43 16.36 10.48
N GLN A 60 4.96 17.20 9.59
CA GLN A 60 4.23 18.33 9.01
C GLN A 60 3.29 17.92 7.86
N GLY A 61 3.40 16.69 7.35
CA GLY A 61 2.62 16.20 6.20
C GLY A 61 2.93 16.94 4.90
N GLY A 62 4.18 17.35 4.70
CA GLY A 62 4.65 18.00 3.48
C GLY A 62 4.89 16.98 2.36
N SER A 63 4.65 17.38 1.11
CA SER A 63 4.93 16.58 -0.08
C SER A 63 6.28 16.91 -0.69
N ALA A 64 6.69 16.16 -1.71
CA ALA A 64 7.86 16.41 -2.54
C ALA A 64 9.18 16.59 -1.76
N GLN A 65 9.39 15.78 -0.73
CA GLN A 65 10.58 15.88 0.11
C GLN A 65 11.86 15.44 -0.62
N PHE A 66 11.75 14.50 -1.57
CA PHE A 66 12.87 14.04 -2.38
C PHE A 66 12.78 14.51 -3.83
N GLY A 67 11.57 14.69 -4.34
CA GLY A 67 11.33 15.27 -5.66
C GLY A 67 9.83 15.37 -5.97
N ASN A 68 9.50 16.01 -7.09
CA ASN A 68 8.13 16.24 -7.54
C ASN A 68 7.84 15.68 -8.94
N GLU A 69 8.79 14.92 -9.49
CA GLU A 69 8.65 14.25 -10.78
C GLU A 69 8.84 12.76 -10.58
N LEU A 70 7.80 11.98 -10.92
CA LEU A 70 7.87 10.52 -10.82
C LEU A 70 8.74 9.99 -11.95
N SER A 71 9.59 9.02 -11.63
CA SER A 71 10.51 8.40 -12.58
C SER A 71 10.65 6.93 -12.26
N VAL A 72 11.01 6.15 -13.27
CA VAL A 72 11.28 4.72 -13.16
C VAL A 72 12.53 4.39 -13.94
N ILE A 73 13.32 3.48 -13.40
CA ILE A 73 14.39 2.78 -14.10
C ILE A 73 14.04 1.30 -14.08
N SER A 74 14.02 0.66 -15.23
CA SER A 74 13.78 -0.77 -15.35
C SER A 74 14.57 -1.34 -16.53
N GLU A 75 14.98 -2.59 -16.38
CA GLU A 75 15.69 -3.35 -17.40
C GLU A 75 15.14 -4.78 -17.39
N LEU A 76 14.80 -5.29 -18.58
CA LEU A 76 14.44 -6.68 -18.81
C LEU A 76 15.51 -7.31 -19.70
N THR A 77 16.28 -8.24 -19.15
CA THR A 77 17.27 -9.01 -19.90
C THR A 77 16.73 -10.41 -20.19
N ILE A 78 16.74 -10.80 -21.47
CA ILE A 78 16.29 -12.10 -21.96
C ILE A 78 17.51 -12.87 -22.46
N PHE A 79 17.69 -14.10 -21.99
CA PHE A 79 18.73 -15.02 -22.46
C PHE A 79 18.08 -16.11 -23.31
N TYR A 80 18.55 -16.28 -24.54
CA TYR A 80 18.02 -17.23 -25.51
C TYR A 80 18.80 -18.56 -25.48
N ASN A 81 18.14 -19.64 -25.93
CA ASN A 81 18.74 -20.99 -25.97
C ASN A 81 19.94 -21.12 -26.92
N ASP A 82 20.08 -20.20 -27.88
CA ASP A 82 21.23 -20.13 -28.79
C ASP A 82 22.44 -19.40 -28.19
N GLY A 83 22.33 -18.93 -26.94
CA GLY A 83 23.36 -18.21 -26.21
C GLY A 83 23.38 -16.70 -26.43
N THR A 84 22.47 -16.16 -27.26
CA THR A 84 22.30 -14.71 -27.43
C THR A 84 21.48 -14.10 -26.29
N SER A 85 21.52 -12.77 -26.15
CA SER A 85 20.70 -12.05 -25.19
C SER A 85 20.17 -10.73 -25.75
N GLU A 86 19.05 -10.29 -25.23
CA GLU A 86 18.43 -9.00 -25.53
C GLU A 86 18.14 -8.26 -24.23
N THR A 87 18.31 -6.94 -24.24
CA THR A 87 18.01 -6.07 -23.10
C THR A 87 17.04 -5.00 -23.53
N ILE A 88 15.91 -4.89 -22.82
CA ILE A 88 14.89 -3.87 -23.01
C ILE A 88 14.88 -2.99 -21.76
N SER A 89 15.34 -1.76 -21.90
CA SER A 89 15.43 -0.80 -20.79
C SER A 89 14.41 0.33 -20.97
N THR A 90 14.04 1.00 -19.88
CA THR A 90 13.18 2.18 -19.95
C THR A 90 13.80 3.29 -20.79
N ASP A 91 13.08 3.74 -21.81
CA ASP A 91 13.50 4.79 -22.76
C ASP A 91 12.29 5.62 -23.24
N GLU A 92 12.49 6.47 -24.26
CA GLU A 92 11.44 7.31 -24.85
C GLU A 92 10.37 6.55 -25.64
N THR A 93 10.58 5.26 -25.92
CA THR A 93 9.63 4.43 -26.68
C THR A 93 8.49 3.92 -25.81
N PHE A 94 8.62 3.99 -24.49
CA PHE A 94 7.54 3.68 -23.55
C PHE A 94 6.37 4.66 -23.72
N ILE A 95 5.16 4.14 -23.54
CA ILE A 95 3.92 4.93 -23.56
C ILE A 95 3.42 5.06 -22.12
N ALA A 96 3.29 6.29 -21.64
CA ALA A 96 2.65 6.58 -20.35
C ALA A 96 1.16 6.89 -20.58
N ALA A 97 0.32 6.62 -19.58
CA ALA A 97 -1.09 7.02 -19.59
C ALA A 97 -1.63 7.21 -18.17
N ILE A 98 -2.65 8.05 -18.02
CA ILE A 98 -3.38 8.22 -16.76
C ILE A 98 -4.53 7.21 -16.70
N GLY A 99 -4.45 6.28 -15.76
CA GLY A 99 -5.43 5.22 -15.54
C GLY A 99 -6.47 5.55 -14.46
N LYS A 100 -6.88 4.51 -13.71
CA LYS A 100 -7.91 4.62 -12.65
C LYS A 100 -7.47 5.49 -11.46
N HIS A 101 -6.19 5.58 -11.15
CA HIS A 101 -5.67 6.33 -10.01
C HIS A 101 -5.76 7.84 -10.25
N VAL A 102 -6.67 8.52 -9.54
CA VAL A 102 -6.82 9.98 -9.59
C VAL A 102 -5.77 10.66 -8.72
N TYR A 103 -5.51 10.09 -7.54
CA TYR A 103 -4.36 10.38 -6.69
C TYR A 103 -4.09 9.17 -5.79
N SER A 104 -2.86 9.04 -5.30
CA SER A 104 -2.49 8.08 -4.26
C SER A 104 -1.44 8.68 -3.34
N ASP A 105 -1.73 8.70 -2.04
CA ASP A 105 -0.86 9.28 -1.03
C ASP A 105 -1.01 8.51 0.30
N ILE A 106 0.12 8.25 0.93
CA ILE A 106 0.23 7.41 2.13
C ILE A 106 -0.55 8.02 3.32
N PHE A 107 -0.66 9.35 3.40
CA PHE A 107 -1.30 10.01 4.55
C PHE A 107 -2.77 10.38 4.33
N ILE A 108 -3.15 10.78 3.12
CA ILE A 108 -4.53 11.20 2.86
C ILE A 108 -5.40 10.05 2.34
N GLY A 109 -4.81 9.03 1.71
CA GLY A 109 -5.50 7.90 1.10
C GLY A 109 -5.44 7.92 -0.42
N GLU A 110 -6.24 7.07 -1.06
CA GLU A 110 -6.22 6.87 -2.50
C GLU A 110 -7.60 7.08 -3.13
N LYS A 111 -7.65 7.79 -4.25
CA LYS A 111 -8.87 7.89 -5.07
C LYS A 111 -8.69 7.16 -6.39
N GLN A 112 -9.59 6.23 -6.65
CA GLN A 112 -9.66 5.50 -7.93
C GLN A 112 -11.00 5.73 -8.64
N ASP A 113 -10.95 6.03 -9.93
CA ASP A 113 -12.10 6.01 -10.84
C ASP A 113 -12.03 4.81 -11.78
N TYR A 114 -12.84 3.79 -11.49
CA TYR A 114 -12.78 2.53 -12.22
C TYR A 114 -13.23 2.67 -13.67
N ARG A 115 -13.95 3.73 -14.03
CA ARG A 115 -14.33 4.02 -15.42
C ARG A 115 -13.11 4.34 -16.30
N CYS A 116 -12.01 4.79 -15.67
CA CYS A 116 -10.72 5.08 -16.31
C CYS A 116 -9.74 3.90 -16.25
N SER A 117 -10.19 2.69 -15.91
CA SER A 117 -9.32 1.52 -15.84
C SER A 117 -8.74 1.17 -17.21
N ILE A 118 -7.43 0.96 -17.27
CA ILE A 118 -6.71 0.48 -18.45
C ILE A 118 -6.32 -0.99 -18.19
N PRO A 119 -6.57 -1.92 -19.11
CA PRO A 119 -6.08 -3.30 -18.98
C PRO A 119 -4.55 -3.33 -18.90
N ILE A 120 -4.02 -4.05 -17.91
CA ILE A 120 -2.57 -4.12 -17.62
C ILE A 120 -1.77 -4.92 -18.65
N ASP A 121 -2.45 -5.71 -19.48
CA ASP A 121 -1.90 -6.57 -20.54
C ASP A 121 -1.97 -5.91 -21.92
N LYS A 122 -2.29 -4.60 -22.00
CA LYS A 122 -2.47 -3.89 -23.27
C LYS A 122 -1.82 -2.53 -23.26
N ILE A 123 -1.34 -2.12 -24.44
CA ILE A 123 -0.84 -0.76 -24.67
C ILE A 123 -2.02 0.23 -24.57
N PRO A 124 -1.92 1.28 -23.73
CA PRO A 124 -2.94 2.31 -23.61
C PRO A 124 -3.25 3.00 -24.95
N GLN A 125 -4.53 3.26 -25.20
CA GLN A 125 -5.01 3.93 -26.43
C GLN A 125 -5.59 5.33 -26.17
N THR A 126 -5.81 5.69 -24.90
CA THR A 126 -6.41 6.96 -24.48
C THR A 126 -5.64 7.52 -23.29
N ASN A 127 -5.78 8.83 -23.05
CA ASN A 127 -5.09 9.55 -21.96
C ASN A 127 -3.57 9.32 -21.95
N THR A 128 -2.97 9.16 -23.14
CA THR A 128 -1.54 8.89 -23.28
C THR A 128 -0.73 10.17 -23.07
N LEU A 129 0.48 9.98 -22.55
CA LEU A 129 1.48 11.00 -22.29
C LEU A 129 2.81 10.55 -22.90
N ASN A 130 3.61 11.52 -23.33
CA ASN A 130 4.97 11.24 -23.78
C ASN A 130 5.87 10.99 -22.56
N VAL A 131 6.69 9.94 -22.63
CA VAL A 131 7.75 9.71 -21.65
C VAL A 131 8.91 10.67 -21.92
N THR A 132 9.44 11.26 -20.86
CA THR A 132 10.63 12.11 -20.92
C THR A 132 11.79 11.39 -20.25
N VAL A 133 12.83 11.09 -21.02
CA VAL A 133 14.06 10.48 -20.48
C VAL A 133 14.82 11.53 -19.69
N LYS A 134 15.27 11.16 -18.49
CA LYS A 134 16.12 11.99 -17.65
C LYS A 134 17.47 11.33 -17.43
N THR A 135 18.52 12.13 -17.42
CA THR A 135 19.82 11.70 -16.91
C THR A 135 19.75 11.60 -15.40
N TYR A 136 20.10 10.43 -14.87
CA TYR A 136 20.18 10.16 -13.45
C TYR A 136 21.55 9.53 -13.14
N ASP A 137 22.15 9.91 -12.01
CA ASP A 137 23.37 9.26 -11.53
C ASP A 137 22.98 7.98 -10.80
N ASN A 138 23.28 6.83 -11.40
CA ASN A 138 22.95 5.52 -10.86
C ASN A 138 23.90 5.07 -9.72
N SER A 139 24.84 5.92 -9.28
CA SER A 139 25.83 5.58 -8.26
C SER A 139 25.24 5.22 -6.88
N ASN A 140 23.99 5.61 -6.63
CA ASN A 140 23.25 5.32 -5.41
C ASN A 140 22.31 4.11 -5.53
N LEU A 141 22.22 3.44 -6.67
CA LEU A 141 21.37 2.26 -6.83
C LEU A 141 21.98 1.08 -6.09
N LEU A 142 21.18 0.41 -5.26
CA LEU A 142 21.58 -0.79 -4.53
C LEU A 142 20.52 -1.87 -4.68
N LEU A 143 20.92 -3.14 -4.79
CA LEU A 143 19.95 -4.23 -4.70
C LEU A 143 19.26 -4.18 -3.34
N GLN A 144 17.94 -4.41 -3.33
CA GLN A 144 17.15 -4.39 -2.10
C GLN A 144 17.73 -5.37 -1.08
N THR A 145 17.85 -4.89 0.16
CA THR A 145 18.23 -5.69 1.32
C THR A 145 17.15 -5.57 2.38
N GLY A 146 17.09 -6.56 3.27
CA GLY A 146 16.06 -6.60 4.31
C GLY A 146 14.74 -7.22 3.83
N PRO A 147 13.77 -7.33 4.75
CA PRO A 147 12.50 -7.99 4.49
C PRO A 147 11.58 -7.17 3.59
N ASN A 148 10.82 -7.85 2.73
CA ASN A 148 9.77 -7.23 1.93
C ASN A 148 8.58 -6.82 2.79
N VAL A 149 7.93 -5.70 2.48
CA VAL A 149 6.59 -5.42 3.03
C VAL A 149 5.57 -6.27 2.28
N LEU A 150 4.77 -7.07 3.00
CA LEU A 150 3.79 -8.00 2.43
C LEU A 150 2.40 -7.83 3.07
N GLU A 151 1.38 -8.37 2.41
CA GLU A 151 0.11 -8.71 3.07
C GLU A 151 0.31 -9.99 3.90
N ILE A 152 0.32 -9.87 5.22
CA ILE A 152 0.67 -10.97 6.13
C ILE A 152 -0.56 -11.71 6.63
N GLU A 153 -1.62 -10.98 6.98
CA GLU A 153 -2.84 -11.54 7.56
C GLU A 153 -4.09 -10.87 6.97
N SER A 154 -5.21 -11.59 6.95
CA SER A 154 -6.50 -11.08 6.50
C SER A 154 -7.53 -11.21 7.62
N LEU A 155 -8.13 -10.08 8.03
CA LEU A 155 -9.16 -10.03 9.06
C LEU A 155 -10.55 -9.82 8.44
N LYS A 156 -11.50 -10.65 8.83
CA LYS A 156 -12.92 -10.48 8.48
C LYS A 156 -13.62 -9.55 9.49
N PRO A 157 -14.67 -8.84 9.06
CA PRO A 157 -15.49 -8.02 9.95
C PRO A 157 -15.99 -8.80 11.18
N LYS A 158 -15.70 -8.27 12.36
CA LYS A 158 -16.24 -8.79 13.63
C LYS A 158 -17.68 -8.36 13.82
N SER A 159 -17.99 -7.09 13.56
CA SER A 159 -19.35 -6.54 13.58
C SER A 159 -19.54 -5.46 12.52
N ILE A 160 -20.81 -5.25 12.13
CA ILE A 160 -21.23 -4.26 11.14
C ILE A 160 -22.53 -3.63 11.65
N TRP A 161 -22.63 -2.30 11.60
CA TRP A 161 -23.84 -1.57 11.98
C TRP A 161 -24.01 -0.29 11.16
N LYS A 162 -25.19 0.33 11.24
CA LYS A 162 -25.46 1.63 10.60
C LYS A 162 -25.35 2.76 11.61
N GLU A 163 -24.74 3.85 11.18
CA GLU A 163 -24.79 5.17 11.83
C GLU A 163 -25.42 6.17 10.87
N LYS A 164 -26.70 6.47 11.09
CA LYS A 164 -27.56 7.21 10.13
C LYS A 164 -27.57 6.46 8.78
N GLU A 165 -27.06 7.09 7.73
CA GLU A 165 -26.99 6.54 6.37
C GLU A 165 -25.65 5.85 6.06
N ASN A 166 -24.71 5.83 7.00
CA ASN A 166 -23.37 5.28 6.78
C ASN A 166 -23.23 3.92 7.45
N TRP A 167 -22.39 3.07 6.89
CA TRP A 167 -22.04 1.79 7.48
C TRP A 167 -20.75 1.90 8.27
N ILE A 168 -20.71 1.28 9.45
CA ILE A 168 -19.51 1.12 10.26
C ILE A 168 -19.16 -0.35 10.35
N ILE A 169 -17.87 -0.66 10.22
CA ILE A 169 -17.35 -2.01 10.31
C ILE A 169 -16.23 -2.03 11.36
N ASP A 170 -16.31 -2.96 12.31
CA ASP A 170 -15.27 -3.25 13.30
C ASP A 170 -14.55 -4.55 12.92
N PHE A 171 -13.22 -4.49 12.74
CA PHE A 171 -12.39 -5.67 12.48
C PHE A 171 -11.89 -6.36 13.75
N GLY A 172 -12.14 -5.77 14.93
CA GLY A 172 -11.83 -6.34 16.24
C GLY A 172 -10.39 -6.14 16.71
N GLN A 173 -9.52 -5.59 15.87
CA GLN A 173 -8.10 -5.36 16.14
C GLN A 173 -7.64 -4.06 15.47
N VAL A 174 -6.80 -3.28 16.17
CA VAL A 174 -6.10 -2.15 15.55
C VAL A 174 -4.93 -2.72 14.75
N ILE A 175 -4.90 -2.43 13.46
CA ILE A 175 -3.89 -2.91 12.51
C ILE A 175 -3.29 -1.75 11.73
N ALA A 176 -2.14 -1.99 11.09
CA ALA A 176 -1.70 -1.21 9.95
C ALA A 176 -1.99 -2.00 8.68
N GLY A 177 -2.58 -1.35 7.67
CA GLY A 177 -3.08 -2.06 6.51
C GLY A 177 -4.04 -1.27 5.64
N TYR A 178 -4.82 -1.97 4.85
CA TYR A 178 -5.93 -1.39 4.09
C TYR A 178 -7.09 -2.38 4.02
N ILE A 179 -8.21 -1.97 3.47
CA ILE A 179 -9.33 -2.88 3.20
C ILE A 179 -9.41 -3.23 1.73
N THR A 180 -9.91 -4.42 1.44
CA THR A 180 -10.42 -4.81 0.13
C THR A 180 -11.93 -4.96 0.23
N ALA A 181 -12.66 -4.47 -0.78
CA ALA A 181 -14.11 -4.59 -0.86
C ALA A 181 -14.57 -5.12 -2.22
N GLU A 182 -15.46 -6.10 -2.26
CA GLU A 182 -16.16 -6.52 -3.48
C GLU A 182 -17.59 -5.96 -3.45
N LEU A 183 -17.85 -4.95 -4.29
CA LEU A 183 -19.13 -4.24 -4.28
C LEU A 183 -19.61 -3.93 -5.71
N PHE A 184 -20.92 -3.89 -5.90
CA PHE A 184 -21.53 -3.26 -7.07
C PHE A 184 -21.69 -1.76 -6.81
N LEU A 185 -21.07 -0.93 -7.65
CA LEU A 185 -21.29 0.53 -7.67
C LEU A 185 -21.83 0.95 -9.03
N ASN A 186 -22.88 1.78 -9.03
CA ASN A 186 -23.37 2.37 -10.27
C ASN A 186 -22.27 3.16 -10.97
N SER A 187 -22.35 3.29 -12.30
CA SER A 187 -21.37 4.10 -13.03
C SER A 187 -21.40 5.55 -12.54
N GLY A 188 -20.26 6.05 -12.07
CA GLY A 188 -20.14 7.39 -11.51
C GLY A 188 -20.56 7.53 -10.03
N GLN A 189 -21.06 6.48 -9.39
CA GLN A 189 -21.29 6.48 -7.95
C GLN A 189 -19.94 6.48 -7.22
N GLU A 190 -19.72 7.48 -6.37
CA GLU A 190 -18.55 7.55 -5.49
C GLU A 190 -18.91 7.05 -4.09
N ILE A 191 -18.05 6.21 -3.52
CA ILE A 191 -18.03 5.89 -2.09
C ILE A 191 -16.74 6.42 -1.47
N SER A 192 -16.80 6.77 -0.18
CA SER A 192 -15.63 7.11 0.64
C SER A 192 -15.53 6.18 1.83
N ILE A 193 -14.32 5.77 2.18
CA ILE A 193 -14.03 4.86 3.29
C ILE A 193 -13.07 5.59 4.22
N GLU A 194 -13.60 6.05 5.35
CA GLU A 194 -12.83 6.70 6.41
C GLU A 194 -12.32 5.65 7.40
N HIS A 195 -11.08 5.78 7.84
CA HIS A 195 -10.44 4.84 8.76
C HIS A 195 -10.28 5.47 10.16
N GLY A 196 -10.51 4.69 11.22
CA GLY A 196 -10.37 5.14 12.61
C GLY A 196 -9.92 4.03 13.57
N GLU A 197 -9.24 4.39 14.65
CA GLU A 197 -8.73 3.44 15.65
C GLU A 197 -9.71 3.21 16.80
N VAL A 198 -10.53 4.20 17.11
CA VAL A 198 -11.43 4.21 18.27
C VAL A 198 -12.82 4.75 17.91
N LEU A 199 -13.78 4.45 18.76
CA LEU A 199 -15.11 5.08 18.78
C LEU A 199 -15.13 6.14 19.90
N ASP A 200 -16.12 7.02 19.88
CA ASP A 200 -16.34 7.96 20.99
C ASP A 200 -16.92 7.26 22.23
N GLU A 201 -17.13 8.04 23.29
CA GLU A 201 -17.71 7.58 24.57
C GLU A 201 -19.12 6.97 24.44
N ASN A 202 -19.84 7.27 23.36
CA ASN A 202 -21.18 6.77 23.07
C ASN A 202 -21.16 5.61 22.05
N GLY A 203 -19.98 5.21 21.58
CA GLY A 203 -19.80 4.15 20.58
C GLY A 203 -20.04 4.59 19.14
N TYR A 204 -20.02 5.89 18.84
CA TYR A 204 -20.09 6.39 17.47
C TYR A 204 -18.71 6.51 16.83
N PHE A 205 -18.65 6.32 15.51
CA PHE A 205 -17.43 6.54 14.76
C PHE A 205 -16.97 8.00 14.86
N ILE A 206 -15.70 8.18 15.20
CA ILE A 206 -15.02 9.47 15.16
C ILE A 206 -13.75 9.37 14.34
N ASN A 207 -13.42 10.45 13.63
CA ASN A 207 -12.09 10.59 13.05
C ASN A 207 -11.14 11.05 14.15
N ASN A 208 -10.49 10.09 14.83
CA ASN A 208 -9.52 10.35 15.89
C ASN A 208 -8.12 10.70 15.35
N ILE A 209 -7.90 10.61 14.03
CA ILE A 209 -6.62 10.85 13.38
C ILE A 209 -6.63 12.27 12.84
N VAL A 210 -6.20 13.21 13.68
CA VAL A 210 -6.24 14.64 13.38
C VAL A 210 -4.87 15.15 12.93
N GLY A 211 -4.86 16.09 11.99
CA GLY A 211 -3.66 16.76 11.54
C GLY A 211 -3.78 17.23 10.10
N ARG A 212 -2.82 18.06 9.67
CA ARG A 212 -2.74 18.50 8.28
C ARG A 212 -2.43 17.29 7.39
N ASN A 213 -3.27 17.07 6.37
CA ASN A 213 -3.15 15.99 5.41
C ASN A 213 -3.10 14.60 6.06
N LYS A 214 -3.95 14.34 7.05
CA LYS A 214 -4.05 13.04 7.74
C LYS A 214 -5.44 12.46 7.55
N ASP A 215 -5.96 12.58 6.34
CA ASP A 215 -7.38 12.38 6.06
C ASP A 215 -7.78 10.90 6.27
N GLN A 216 -6.89 9.96 5.91
CA GLN A 216 -7.11 8.51 6.03
C GLN A 216 -8.38 8.04 5.29
N ILE A 217 -8.61 8.55 4.08
CA ILE A 217 -9.82 8.30 3.30
C ILE A 217 -9.49 7.72 1.93
N ASP A 218 -9.99 6.52 1.67
CA ASP A 218 -10.01 5.96 0.32
C ASP A 218 -11.32 6.29 -0.39
N LYS A 219 -11.26 6.54 -1.70
CA LYS A 219 -12.41 6.89 -2.52
C LYS A 219 -12.46 6.04 -3.78
N TYR A 220 -13.64 5.52 -4.10
CA TYR A 220 -13.85 4.66 -5.26
C TYR A 220 -15.04 5.15 -6.07
N VAL A 221 -14.85 5.31 -7.39
CA VAL A 221 -15.92 5.60 -8.34
C VAL A 221 -16.24 4.37 -9.16
N GLY A 222 -17.50 3.94 -9.10
CA GLY A 222 -18.01 2.76 -9.81
C GLY A 222 -18.08 2.91 -11.32
N ARG A 223 -18.08 1.77 -12.02
CA ARG A 223 -18.27 1.68 -13.48
C ARG A 223 -19.51 0.88 -13.88
N GLY A 224 -20.44 0.64 -12.95
CA GLY A 224 -21.72 -0.01 -13.23
C GLY A 224 -21.66 -1.55 -13.25
N LYS A 225 -20.71 -2.14 -12.51
CA LYS A 225 -20.61 -3.59 -12.29
C LYS A 225 -20.00 -3.88 -10.92
N VAL A 226 -19.94 -5.16 -10.55
CA VAL A 226 -19.17 -5.62 -9.39
C VAL A 226 -17.68 -5.43 -9.68
N ASP A 227 -16.98 -4.79 -8.75
CA ASP A 227 -15.54 -4.56 -8.81
C ASP A 227 -14.88 -4.87 -7.47
N HIS A 228 -13.59 -5.18 -7.52
CA HIS A 228 -12.74 -5.38 -6.35
C HIS A 228 -12.02 -4.05 -6.06
N PHE A 229 -12.48 -3.34 -5.05
CA PHE A 229 -11.93 -2.09 -4.55
C PHE A 229 -10.82 -2.38 -3.54
N SER A 230 -9.62 -1.87 -3.81
CA SER A 230 -8.47 -1.96 -2.91
C SER A 230 -7.54 -0.80 -3.26
N PRO A 231 -6.95 -0.11 -2.26
CA PRO A 231 -5.89 0.84 -2.56
C PRO A 231 -4.67 0.07 -3.06
N ASP A 232 -3.85 0.74 -3.88
CA ASP A 232 -2.64 0.16 -4.45
C ASP A 232 -1.36 0.67 -3.77
N PHE A 233 -1.34 1.93 -3.31
CA PHE A 233 -0.11 2.59 -2.80
C PHE A 233 -0.31 3.39 -1.50
N THR A 234 -1.34 3.06 -0.72
CA THR A 234 -1.58 3.66 0.60
C THR A 234 -1.94 2.61 1.64
N PHE A 235 -1.86 2.99 2.91
CA PHE A 235 -2.28 2.20 4.06
C PHE A 235 -2.71 3.12 5.20
N HIS A 236 -3.36 2.55 6.20
CA HIS A 236 -3.95 3.23 7.35
C HIS A 236 -3.67 2.45 8.62
N GLY A 237 -3.60 3.14 9.75
CA GLY A 237 -3.70 2.51 11.07
C GLY A 237 -5.14 2.61 11.55
N PHE A 238 -5.82 1.47 11.72
CA PHE A 238 -7.26 1.45 12.01
C PHE A 238 -7.75 0.15 12.62
N ARG A 239 -8.93 0.23 13.23
CA ARG A 239 -9.76 -0.92 13.62
C ARG A 239 -11.16 -0.82 13.02
N TYR A 240 -11.64 0.41 12.86
CA TYR A 240 -12.95 0.74 12.37
C TYR A 240 -12.84 1.40 11.00
N ILE A 241 -13.81 1.12 10.14
CA ILE A 241 -14.04 1.92 8.94
C ILE A 241 -15.46 2.44 8.91
N LYS A 242 -15.64 3.61 8.30
CA LYS A 242 -16.93 4.21 8.00
C LYS A 242 -17.08 4.37 6.49
N ILE A 243 -18.14 3.79 5.94
CA ILE A 243 -18.43 3.80 4.51
C ILE A 243 -19.54 4.80 4.25
N ILE A 244 -19.24 5.78 3.41
CA ILE A 244 -20.10 6.91 3.04
C ILE A 244 -20.47 6.79 1.57
N GLY A 245 -21.73 7.04 1.24
CA GLY A 245 -22.22 7.03 -0.15
C GLY A 245 -22.63 5.64 -0.69
N PHE A 246 -22.51 4.59 0.12
CA PHE A 246 -23.00 3.25 -0.22
C PHE A 246 -24.41 3.03 0.35
N LYS A 247 -25.40 2.86 -0.54
CA LYS A 247 -26.82 2.68 -0.16
C LYS A 247 -27.28 1.21 -0.18
N GLY A 248 -26.41 0.29 -0.56
CA GLY A 248 -26.70 -1.14 -0.55
C GLY A 248 -26.62 -1.74 0.86
N GLU A 249 -27.02 -2.99 0.97
CA GLU A 249 -26.74 -3.82 2.14
C GLU A 249 -25.29 -4.32 2.08
N ILE A 250 -24.67 -4.48 3.25
CA ILE A 250 -23.30 -4.97 3.40
C ILE A 250 -23.31 -6.31 4.12
N GLU A 251 -22.62 -7.28 3.53
CA GLU A 251 -22.30 -8.55 4.16
C GLU A 251 -20.83 -8.57 4.60
N LYS A 252 -20.51 -9.41 5.58
CA LYS A 252 -19.13 -9.51 6.10
C LYS A 252 -18.15 -9.97 5.04
N GLU A 253 -18.63 -10.78 4.12
CA GLU A 253 -17.91 -11.39 3.02
C GLU A 253 -17.43 -10.34 2.02
N ASN A 254 -18.17 -9.23 1.89
CA ASN A 254 -17.80 -8.14 0.98
C ASN A 254 -16.51 -7.44 1.40
N PHE A 255 -16.09 -7.52 2.67
CA PHE A 255 -14.96 -6.77 3.20
C PHE A 255 -13.89 -7.67 3.82
N THR A 256 -12.63 -7.28 3.64
CA THR A 256 -11.49 -7.90 4.30
C THR A 256 -10.49 -6.81 4.64
N ALA A 257 -10.00 -6.75 5.87
CA ALA A 257 -8.85 -5.93 6.21
C ALA A 257 -7.56 -6.72 5.98
N LYS A 258 -6.62 -6.15 5.26
CA LYS A 258 -5.30 -6.71 4.94
C LYS A 258 -4.29 -6.11 5.90
N VAL A 259 -3.77 -6.93 6.80
CA VAL A 259 -2.68 -6.56 7.71
C VAL A 259 -1.38 -6.60 6.92
N ILE A 260 -0.60 -5.52 7.01
CA ILE A 260 0.67 -5.41 6.32
C ILE A 260 1.80 -5.14 7.30
N HIS A 261 2.95 -5.73 7.05
CA HIS A 261 4.22 -5.37 7.68
C HIS A 261 5.38 -5.96 6.89
N SER A 262 6.60 -5.56 7.23
CA SER A 262 7.82 -6.22 6.79
C SER A 262 7.79 -7.70 7.21
N ASP A 263 8.12 -8.59 6.29
CA ASP A 263 8.13 -10.05 6.46
C ASP A 263 9.25 -10.50 7.41
N LEU A 264 8.96 -10.43 8.70
CA LEU A 264 9.86 -10.78 9.80
C LEU A 264 9.42 -12.12 10.39
N ASN A 265 10.37 -12.96 10.76
CA ASN A 265 10.05 -14.25 11.37
C ASN A 265 9.62 -14.04 12.82
N GLU A 266 8.62 -14.77 13.27
CA GLU A 266 8.31 -14.84 14.70
C GLU A 266 9.38 -15.69 15.41
N THR A 267 10.14 -15.06 16.30
CA THR A 267 11.31 -15.68 16.97
C THR A 267 11.07 -15.99 18.45
N GLY A 268 10.03 -15.41 19.06
CA GLY A 268 9.73 -15.59 20.47
C GLY A 268 8.24 -15.60 20.80
N THR A 269 7.88 -16.41 21.78
CA THR A 269 6.51 -16.54 22.30
C THR A 269 6.49 -16.34 23.81
N PHE A 270 5.39 -15.80 24.33
CA PHE A 270 5.15 -15.65 25.76
C PHE A 270 3.75 -16.17 26.11
N ASN A 271 3.63 -16.87 27.23
CA ASN A 271 2.34 -17.25 27.82
C ASN A 271 2.48 -17.40 29.34
N CYS A 272 1.47 -16.96 30.09
CA CYS A 272 1.39 -17.16 31.53
C CYS A 272 -0.07 -17.44 31.97
N SER A 273 -0.28 -17.68 33.27
CA SER A 273 -1.60 -17.97 33.81
C SER A 273 -2.50 -16.73 34.01
N ASN A 274 -1.99 -15.53 33.74
CA ASN A 274 -2.74 -14.28 33.85
C ASN A 274 -3.09 -13.77 32.45
N GLU A 275 -4.38 -13.82 32.11
CA GLU A 275 -4.88 -13.45 30.78
C GLU A 275 -4.68 -11.97 30.44
N ASP A 276 -4.70 -11.07 31.44
CA ASP A 276 -4.45 -9.64 31.19
C ASP A 276 -2.99 -9.41 30.76
N VAL A 277 -2.05 -10.16 31.35
CA VAL A 277 -0.63 -10.11 30.96
C VAL A 277 -0.44 -10.69 29.57
N ASN A 278 -1.10 -11.82 29.26
CA ASN A 278 -1.08 -12.38 27.91
C ASN A 278 -1.62 -11.36 26.89
N LYS A 279 -2.70 -10.64 27.24
CA LYS A 279 -3.29 -9.61 26.38
C LYS A 279 -2.36 -8.41 26.16
N ILE A 280 -1.60 -8.00 27.17
CA ILE A 280 -0.57 -6.96 27.00
C ILE A 280 0.49 -7.42 26.00
N MET A 281 0.94 -8.67 26.07
CA MET A 281 1.94 -9.21 25.14
C MET A 281 1.40 -9.31 23.71
N GLU A 282 0.15 -9.70 23.53
CA GLU A 282 -0.51 -9.65 22.22
C GLU A 282 -0.57 -8.22 21.66
N ASN A 283 -0.94 -7.24 22.49
CA ASN A 283 -1.00 -5.85 22.08
C ASN A 283 0.38 -5.34 21.65
N ILE A 284 1.45 -5.70 22.39
CA ILE A 284 2.83 -5.37 22.02
C ILE A 284 3.18 -5.93 20.64
N LYS A 285 2.85 -7.20 20.36
CA LYS A 285 3.09 -7.82 19.05
C LYS A 285 2.33 -7.10 17.93
N TRP A 286 1.06 -6.76 18.14
CA TRP A 286 0.27 -6.01 17.16
C TRP A 286 0.82 -4.60 16.91
N SER A 287 1.24 -3.89 17.96
CA SER A 287 1.89 -2.59 17.83
C SER A 287 3.23 -2.67 17.10
N GLN A 288 4.01 -3.73 17.33
CA GLN A 288 5.25 -3.97 16.59
C GLN A 288 4.98 -4.23 15.12
N ARG A 289 4.04 -5.13 14.78
CA ARG A 289 3.63 -5.41 13.40
C ARG A 289 3.20 -4.12 12.70
N GLY A 290 2.33 -3.34 13.34
CA GLY A 290 1.84 -2.09 12.77
C GLY A 290 2.93 -1.05 12.49
N ASN A 291 4.04 -1.08 13.22
CA ASN A 291 5.12 -0.08 13.11
C ASN A 291 6.38 -0.56 12.40
N LEU A 292 6.42 -1.80 11.91
CA LEU A 292 7.54 -2.31 11.12
C LEU A 292 7.10 -2.46 9.66
N ILE A 293 6.93 -1.32 8.99
CA ILE A 293 6.57 -1.24 7.56
C ILE A 293 7.68 -0.47 6.85
N SER A 294 8.60 -1.21 6.23
CA SER A 294 9.84 -0.70 5.61
C SER A 294 10.85 -0.13 6.63
N ILE A 295 10.41 0.80 7.48
CA ILE A 295 11.19 1.36 8.60
C ILE A 295 10.44 1.19 9.93
N PRO A 296 11.13 1.21 11.08
CA PRO A 296 10.48 1.25 12.39
C PRO A 296 9.87 2.63 12.67
N THR A 297 8.54 2.74 12.65
CA THR A 297 7.82 4.00 12.85
C THR A 297 7.36 4.21 14.30
N ASP A 298 7.05 5.46 14.66
CA ASP A 298 6.37 5.80 15.91
C ASP A 298 4.90 5.37 15.92
N CYS A 299 4.20 5.57 14.81
CA CYS A 299 2.79 5.24 14.68
C CYS A 299 2.40 4.98 13.21
N PRO A 300 1.47 4.05 12.91
CA PRO A 300 1.08 3.71 11.53
C PRO A 300 0.00 4.60 10.93
N GLN A 301 -0.68 5.42 11.72
CA GLN A 301 -1.88 6.15 11.32
C GLN A 301 -1.59 7.62 11.01
N ARG A 302 -0.80 8.29 11.85
CA ARG A 302 -0.56 9.73 11.76
C ARG A 302 0.80 10.02 11.13
N GLU A 303 1.89 9.93 11.87
CA GLU A 303 3.20 10.48 11.49
C GLU A 303 4.02 9.53 10.62
N ARG A 304 4.14 8.27 11.03
CA ARG A 304 4.85 7.21 10.28
C ARG A 304 6.33 7.55 10.06
N VAL A 305 6.99 8.09 11.08
CA VAL A 305 8.38 8.55 11.01
C VAL A 305 9.29 7.62 11.79
N GLY A 306 10.50 7.41 11.25
CA GLY A 306 11.56 6.62 11.89
C GLY A 306 12.19 7.33 13.10
N TRP A 307 11.42 7.52 14.17
CA TRP A 307 11.91 8.14 15.40
C TRP A 307 12.91 7.24 16.11
N THR A 308 14.13 7.75 16.27
CA THR A 308 15.25 6.95 16.80
C THR A 308 15.09 6.62 18.28
N GLY A 309 14.44 7.49 19.07
CA GLY A 309 14.18 7.26 20.49
C GLY A 309 13.24 6.09 20.73
N ASP A 310 12.16 6.00 19.97
CA ASP A 310 11.13 4.96 20.06
C ASP A 310 11.74 3.58 19.79
N ILE A 311 12.44 3.42 18.67
CA ILE A 311 13.06 2.13 18.36
C ILE A 311 14.25 1.81 19.29
N GLN A 312 14.98 2.82 19.79
CA GLN A 312 16.06 2.60 20.76
C GLN A 312 15.55 1.89 22.03
N VAL A 313 14.42 2.35 22.58
CA VAL A 313 13.86 1.75 23.80
C VAL A 313 13.13 0.43 23.52
N PHE A 314 12.57 0.26 22.32
CA PHE A 314 11.77 -0.91 21.97
C PHE A 314 12.57 -2.07 21.34
N ALA A 315 13.76 -1.81 20.77
CA ALA A 315 14.57 -2.82 20.06
C ALA A 315 14.82 -4.13 20.84
N PRO A 316 15.09 -4.12 22.16
CA PRO A 316 15.25 -5.37 22.91
C PRO A 316 13.98 -6.24 22.91
N THR A 317 12.81 -5.62 23.00
CA THR A 317 11.52 -6.31 22.91
C THR A 317 11.23 -6.75 21.48
N ALA A 318 11.50 -5.88 20.51
CA ALA A 318 11.27 -6.18 19.10
C ALA A 318 12.04 -7.42 18.64
N THR A 319 13.33 -7.50 19.00
CA THR A 319 14.21 -8.62 18.65
C THR A 319 13.88 -9.91 19.40
N PHE A 320 13.20 -9.84 20.54
CA PHE A 320 12.66 -11.03 21.19
C PHE A 320 11.51 -11.65 20.39
N PHE A 321 10.60 -10.83 19.84
CA PHE A 321 9.39 -11.33 19.19
C PHE A 321 9.56 -11.59 17.70
N MET A 322 10.22 -10.70 16.95
CA MET A 322 10.34 -10.80 15.49
C MET A 322 11.69 -10.27 14.97
N ILE A 323 12.36 -11.04 14.10
CA ILE A 323 13.60 -10.68 13.37
C ILE A 323 13.56 -11.27 11.96
#